data_AF-A0A6B3GHW0-F1
#
_entry.id   AF-A0A6B3GHW0-F1
#
_cell.length_a   1.000
_cell.length_b   1.000
_cell.length_c   1.000
_cell.angle_alpha   90.00
_cell.angle_beta   90.00
_cell.angle_gamma   90.00
#
_symmetry.space_group_name_H-M   'P 1'
#
loop_
_entity.id
_entity.type
_entity.pdbx_description
1 polymer ?
#
loop_
_entity_poly.entity_id
_entity_poly.type
_entity_poly.pdbx_seq_one_letter_code
_entity_poly.pdbx_strand_id
1 'polypeptide(L)'
;LAHGRFPLDGAGHTVPANDRGHALHGGPDGFDRRVWRATPAPGRHAAVRLTLLSPDGDMGFPGALEVAVTYRLGADHTLILDYEARTDRPTVVNLTHHAYFDLTAGQDGLAAHTLRVPGTRYLPVDAEAIPVGPPAPVDATPFDLREATVLGPRLTPEAVAAHPQLA
;
A
#
# COMPACT_ATOMS: atom_id res chain seq x y z
N LEU A 1 -7.42 -1.36 8.51
CA LEU A 1 -7.61 -1.35 9.98
C LEU A 1 -8.87 -2.15 10.30
N ALA A 2 -8.74 -3.26 11.03
CA ALA A 2 -9.88 -4.09 11.42
C ALA A 2 -10.91 -3.25 12.17
N HIS A 3 -12.16 -3.30 11.71
CA HIS A 3 -13.30 -2.51 12.21
C HIS A 3 -13.06 -0.99 12.31
N GLY A 4 -12.07 -0.47 11.58
CA GLY A 4 -11.67 0.93 11.63
C GLY A 4 -11.14 1.38 13.00
N ARG A 5 -10.67 0.47 13.86
CA ARG A 5 -10.25 0.82 15.23
C ARG A 5 -8.77 0.64 15.44
N PHE A 6 -8.17 1.51 16.22
CA PHE A 6 -6.80 1.34 16.72
C PHE A 6 -6.63 2.01 18.09
N PRO A 7 -5.80 1.44 18.98
CA PRO A 7 -5.39 2.10 20.21
C PRO A 7 -4.21 3.04 19.96
N LEU A 8 -4.16 4.15 20.68
CA LEU A 8 -3.00 5.05 20.75
C LEU A 8 -2.95 5.67 22.15
N ASP A 9 -1.81 5.53 22.84
CA ASP A 9 -1.60 6.05 24.20
C ASP A 9 -2.72 5.69 25.19
N GLY A 10 -3.27 4.48 25.06
CA GLY A 10 -4.35 3.98 25.93
C GLY A 10 -5.76 4.47 25.56
N ALA A 11 -5.89 5.36 24.56
CA ALA A 11 -7.17 5.80 24.01
C ALA A 11 -7.55 5.01 22.75
N GLY A 12 -8.85 4.74 22.59
CA GLY A 12 -9.40 4.12 21.39
C GLY A 12 -9.78 5.15 20.33
N HIS A 13 -9.29 4.98 19.11
CA HIS A 13 -9.63 5.81 17.96
C HIS A 13 -10.46 5.02 16.94
N THR A 14 -11.31 5.71 16.19
CA THR A 14 -12.18 5.11 15.16
C THR A 14 -12.06 5.89 13.87
N VAL A 15 -11.78 5.16 12.79
CA VAL A 15 -11.74 5.60 11.40
C VAL A 15 -12.98 5.07 10.70
N PRO A 16 -13.72 5.87 9.92
CA PRO A 16 -14.91 5.38 9.23
C PRO A 16 -14.60 4.18 8.33
N ALA A 17 -15.43 3.15 8.43
CA ALA A 17 -15.32 1.96 7.58
C ALA A 17 -15.78 2.26 6.15
N ASN A 18 -15.05 1.72 5.18
CA ASN A 18 -15.32 1.90 3.75
C ASN A 18 -15.12 0.62 2.92
N ASP A 19 -14.64 -0.47 3.51
CA ASP A 19 -14.50 -1.76 2.84
C ASP A 19 -14.78 -2.90 3.82
N ARG A 20 -15.78 -3.74 3.54
CA ARG A 20 -16.15 -4.93 4.34
C ARG A 20 -16.26 -4.68 5.87
N GLY A 21 -16.69 -3.49 6.28
CA GLY A 21 -16.80 -3.13 7.70
C GLY A 21 -15.46 -2.76 8.36
N HIS A 22 -14.40 -2.54 7.59
CA HIS A 22 -13.07 -2.10 8.01
C HIS A 22 -12.73 -0.74 7.39
N ALA A 23 -11.71 -0.08 7.93
CA ALA A 23 -11.16 1.13 7.31
C ALA A 23 -9.96 0.75 6.43
N LEU A 24 -10.14 0.93 5.12
CA LEU A 24 -9.18 0.71 4.07
C LEU A 24 -8.64 2.05 3.56
N HIS A 25 -7.33 2.12 3.32
CA HIS A 25 -6.64 3.29 2.74
C HIS A 25 -6.92 4.63 3.45
N GLY A 26 -7.05 4.62 4.78
CA GLY A 26 -7.28 5.83 5.57
C GLY A 26 -8.75 6.28 5.66
N GLY A 27 -9.69 5.48 5.15
CA GLY A 27 -11.12 5.75 5.22
C GLY A 27 -11.72 6.21 3.89
N PRO A 28 -13.03 6.55 3.87
CA PRO A 28 -13.76 6.89 2.65
C PRO A 28 -13.24 8.16 1.94
N ASP A 29 -12.62 9.08 2.68
CA ASP A 29 -12.05 10.33 2.16
C ASP A 29 -10.52 10.40 2.39
N GLY A 30 -9.86 9.27 2.15
CA GLY A 30 -8.40 9.10 2.19
C GLY A 30 -7.64 10.04 1.25
N PHE A 31 -6.31 10.08 1.40
CA PHE A 31 -5.49 11.06 0.70
C PHE A 31 -5.44 10.89 -0.82
N ASP A 32 -5.74 9.69 -1.33
CA ASP A 32 -5.87 9.40 -2.76
C ASP A 32 -7.03 10.16 -3.43
N ARG A 33 -8.01 10.63 -2.64
CA ARG A 33 -9.18 11.37 -3.13
C ARG A 33 -9.04 12.88 -3.04
N ARG A 34 -7.91 13.39 -2.56
CA ARG A 34 -7.71 14.82 -2.30
C ARG A 34 -6.87 15.48 -3.38
N VAL A 35 -7.08 16.79 -3.54
CA VAL A 35 -6.21 17.61 -4.38
C VAL A 35 -5.00 18.05 -3.55
N TRP A 36 -3.83 17.59 -3.95
CA TRP A 36 -2.57 17.96 -3.32
C TRP A 36 -2.03 19.25 -3.94
N ARG A 37 -1.36 20.07 -3.13
CA ARG A 37 -0.61 21.21 -3.65
C ARG A 37 0.69 20.71 -4.27
N ALA A 38 0.85 20.93 -5.57
CA ALA A 38 2.05 20.58 -6.32
C ALA A 38 3.01 21.76 -6.45
N THR A 39 4.29 21.53 -6.20
CA THR A 39 5.38 22.47 -6.46
C THR A 39 6.56 21.77 -7.13
N PRO A 40 7.36 22.45 -7.96
CA PRO A 40 8.62 21.91 -8.41
C PRO A 40 9.53 21.61 -7.21
N ALA A 41 10.21 20.46 -7.22
CA ALA A 41 11.26 20.20 -6.24
C ALA A 41 12.63 20.59 -6.84
N PRO A 42 13.53 21.20 -6.04
CA PRO A 42 14.85 21.57 -6.52
C PRO A 42 15.68 20.32 -6.86
N GLY A 43 16.56 20.46 -7.85
CA GLY A 43 17.47 19.39 -8.26
C GLY A 43 17.80 19.46 -9.76
N ARG A 44 18.71 18.59 -10.19
CA ARG A 44 19.13 18.46 -11.59
C ARG A 44 18.09 17.73 -12.46
N HIS A 45 17.20 16.96 -11.84
CA HIS A 45 16.29 16.06 -12.50
C HIS A 45 14.83 16.48 -12.31
N ALA A 46 13.95 15.99 -13.20
CA ALA A 46 12.52 16.26 -13.12
C ALA A 46 11.96 15.73 -11.79
N ALA A 47 11.32 16.62 -11.04
CA ALA A 47 10.77 16.29 -9.74
C ALA A 47 9.58 17.19 -9.38
N VAL A 48 8.59 16.60 -8.73
CA VAL A 48 7.42 17.30 -8.19
C VAL A 48 7.24 16.94 -6.72
N ARG A 49 7.10 17.95 -5.87
CA ARG A 49 6.70 17.79 -4.48
C ARG A 49 5.20 18.03 -4.38
N LEU A 50 4.49 17.03 -3.87
CA LEU A 50 3.08 17.12 -3.53
C LEU A 50 2.98 17.29 -2.02
N THR A 51 2.16 18.24 -1.57
CA THR A 51 1.91 18.49 -0.14
C THR A 51 0.42 18.51 0.17
N LEU A 52 0.05 18.00 1.34
CA LEU A 52 -1.32 17.95 1.85
C LEU A 52 -1.29 18.18 3.36
N LEU A 53 -2.22 19.00 3.86
CA LEU A 53 -2.50 19.11 5.29
C LEU A 53 -3.78 18.33 5.59
N SER A 54 -3.66 17.34 6.46
CA SER A 54 -4.77 16.65 7.09
C SER A 54 -5.01 17.30 8.46
N PRO A 55 -6.16 17.96 8.70
CA PRO A 55 -6.40 18.65 9.95
C PRO A 55 -6.60 17.67 11.11
N ASP A 56 -6.59 18.20 12.31
CA ASP A 56 -6.87 17.43 13.51
C ASP A 56 -8.21 16.68 13.46
N GLY A 57 -8.22 15.38 13.75
CA GLY A 57 -9.44 14.56 13.78
C GLY A 57 -9.92 14.10 12.40
N ASP A 58 -9.17 14.41 11.35
CA ASP A 58 -9.49 14.02 9.98
C ASP A 58 -9.54 12.50 9.82
N MET A 59 -10.65 11.99 9.28
CA MET A 59 -11.00 10.56 9.27
C MET A 59 -10.87 9.87 10.64
N GLY A 60 -10.90 10.62 11.74
CA GLY A 60 -10.76 10.09 13.11
C GLY A 60 -9.31 9.89 13.57
N PHE A 61 -8.31 10.26 12.76
CA PHE A 61 -6.92 10.26 13.17
C PHE A 61 -6.62 11.48 14.04
N PRO A 62 -5.94 11.31 15.18
CA PRO A 62 -5.52 12.45 15.97
C PRO A 62 -4.37 13.20 15.28
N GLY A 63 -4.36 14.50 15.40
CA GLY A 63 -3.27 15.40 15.06
C GLY A 63 -3.44 16.02 13.70
N ALA A 64 -3.06 17.29 13.61
CA ALA A 64 -2.80 17.85 12.30
C ALA A 64 -1.57 17.13 11.74
N LEU A 65 -1.67 16.67 10.50
CA LEU A 65 -0.64 15.92 9.80
C LEU A 65 -0.31 16.63 8.49
N GLU A 66 0.87 17.22 8.42
CA GLU A 66 1.47 17.69 7.17
C GLU A 66 2.17 16.52 6.49
N VAL A 67 1.72 16.17 5.29
CA VAL A 67 2.33 15.12 4.47
C VAL A 67 2.90 15.71 3.20
N ALA A 68 4.07 15.23 2.83
CA ALA A 68 4.64 15.46 1.52
C ALA A 68 5.08 14.14 0.87
N VAL A 69 4.87 14.03 -0.43
CA VAL A 69 5.53 13.02 -1.27
C VAL A 69 6.26 13.74 -2.40
N THR A 70 7.54 13.42 -2.59
CA THR A 70 8.31 13.95 -3.70
C THR A 70 8.59 12.85 -4.70
N TYR A 71 8.05 13.01 -5.90
CA TYR A 71 8.34 12.14 -7.03
C TYR A 71 9.55 12.68 -7.78
N ARG A 72 10.55 11.83 -8.04
CA ARG A 72 11.77 12.18 -8.79
C ARG A 72 12.05 11.14 -9.87
N LEU A 73 12.45 11.60 -11.05
CA LEU A 73 12.98 10.73 -12.11
C LEU A 73 14.51 10.81 -12.11
N GLY A 74 15.17 9.74 -11.66
CA GLY A 74 16.62 9.61 -11.64
C GLY A 74 17.25 9.57 -13.04
N ALA A 75 18.56 9.80 -13.10
CA ALA A 75 19.34 9.76 -14.35
C ALA A 75 19.33 8.37 -15.04
N ASP A 76 19.02 7.33 -14.28
CA ASP A 76 19.09 5.91 -14.62
C ASP A 76 17.70 5.30 -14.85
N HIS A 77 16.70 6.12 -15.16
CA HIS A 77 15.29 5.72 -15.30
C HIS A 77 14.64 5.22 -13.99
N THR A 78 15.23 5.52 -12.83
CA THR A 78 14.63 5.21 -11.53
C THR A 78 13.53 6.20 -11.17
N LEU A 79 12.35 5.69 -10.83
CA LEU A 79 11.30 6.48 -10.17
C LEU A 79 11.50 6.41 -8.65
N ILE A 80 11.77 7.55 -8.01
CA ILE A 80 12.01 7.66 -6.57
C ILE A 80 10.86 8.42 -5.92
N LEU A 81 10.30 7.86 -4.84
CA LEU A 81 9.25 8.46 -4.04
C LEU A 81 9.76 8.66 -2.61
N ASP A 82 9.92 9.92 -2.21
CA ASP A 82 10.32 10.28 -0.85
C ASP A 82 9.09 10.76 -0.08
N TYR A 83 8.73 10.05 0.99
CA TYR A 83 7.62 10.40 1.87
C TYR A 83 8.11 11.12 3.13
N GLU A 84 7.47 12.23 3.45
CA GLU A 84 7.69 12.98 4.69
C GLU A 84 6.35 13.21 5.39
N ALA A 85 6.33 13.07 6.70
CA ALA A 85 5.16 13.31 7.53
C ALA A 85 5.59 14.06 8.80
N ARG A 86 4.85 15.11 9.16
CA ARG A 86 5.05 15.89 10.39
C ARG A 86 3.70 16.07 11.06
N THR A 87 3.65 15.89 12.36
CA THR A 87 2.42 16.02 13.14
C THR A 87 2.66 16.82 14.41
N ASP A 88 1.60 17.46 14.91
CA ASP A 88 1.61 18.26 16.13
C ASP A 88 1.27 17.47 17.41
N ARG A 89 0.80 16.21 17.27
CA ARG A 89 0.55 15.29 18.37
C ARG A 89 0.73 13.82 17.94
N PRO A 90 0.88 12.88 18.88
CA PRO A 90 0.98 11.46 18.54
C PRO A 90 -0.15 11.00 17.61
N THR A 91 0.21 10.27 16.56
CA THR A 91 -0.71 9.68 15.59
C THR A 91 -0.08 8.47 14.90
N VAL A 92 -0.87 7.76 14.09
CA VAL A 92 -0.40 6.63 13.28
C VAL A 92 -0.30 7.05 11.81
N VAL A 93 0.84 6.74 11.17
CA VAL A 93 1.07 7.04 9.76
C VAL A 93 1.81 5.88 9.12
N ASN A 94 1.23 5.32 8.05
CA ASN A 94 1.84 4.27 7.25
C ASN A 94 1.42 4.45 5.79
N LEU A 95 2.22 5.20 5.03
CA LEU A 95 1.93 5.58 3.65
C LEU A 95 2.55 4.57 2.68
N THR A 96 1.95 4.44 1.50
CA THR A 96 2.48 3.60 0.42
C THR A 96 2.14 4.20 -0.95
N HIS A 97 2.67 3.60 -2.00
CA HIS A 97 2.36 3.92 -3.39
C HIS A 97 1.52 2.80 -4.00
N HIS A 98 0.42 3.17 -4.67
CA HIS A 98 -0.56 2.20 -5.18
C HIS A 98 -0.54 2.10 -6.72
N ALA A 99 0.66 2.06 -7.32
CA ALA A 99 0.80 1.85 -8.75
C ALA A 99 0.53 0.39 -9.13
N TYR A 100 -0.13 0.23 -10.27
CA TYR A 100 -0.27 -1.04 -10.96
C TYR A 100 0.68 -1.05 -12.15
N PHE A 101 1.45 -2.13 -12.30
CA PHE A 101 2.40 -2.29 -13.39
C PHE A 101 1.87 -3.32 -14.39
N ASP A 102 1.88 -2.94 -15.65
CA ASP A 102 1.72 -3.84 -16.80
C ASP A 102 2.73 -3.42 -17.87
N LEU A 103 3.78 -4.24 -18.02
CA LEU A 103 4.87 -4.04 -18.96
C LEU A 103 4.55 -4.55 -20.37
N THR A 104 3.41 -5.22 -20.54
CA THR A 104 2.95 -5.74 -21.83
C THR A 104 2.08 -4.74 -22.59
N ALA A 105 1.84 -3.56 -21.99
CA ALA A 105 0.88 -2.58 -22.50
C ALA A 105 -0.50 -3.19 -22.79
N GLY A 106 -0.94 -4.12 -21.92
CA GLY A 106 -2.25 -4.78 -21.99
C GLY A 106 -2.39 -5.90 -23.03
N GLN A 107 -1.32 -6.28 -23.74
CA GLN A 107 -1.40 -7.30 -24.80
C GLN A 107 -1.47 -8.72 -24.24
N ASP A 108 -0.57 -9.05 -23.30
CA ASP A 108 -0.43 -10.41 -22.76
C ASP A 108 -0.81 -10.49 -21.26
N GLY A 109 -1.09 -9.34 -20.65
CA GLY A 109 -1.55 -9.20 -19.27
C GLY A 109 -0.54 -9.69 -18.23
N LEU A 110 -1.01 -9.88 -16.99
CA LEU A 110 -0.15 -10.28 -15.87
C LEU A 110 0.48 -11.66 -16.05
N ALA A 111 -0.15 -12.56 -16.80
CA ALA A 111 0.33 -13.93 -16.99
C ALA A 111 1.70 -14.00 -17.68
N ALA A 112 2.03 -13.03 -18.53
CA ALA A 112 3.32 -12.96 -19.22
C ALA A 112 4.46 -12.39 -18.36
N HIS A 113 4.15 -11.84 -17.19
CA HIS A 113 5.16 -11.22 -16.35
C HIS A 113 5.97 -12.27 -15.57
N THR A 114 7.24 -11.97 -15.36
CA THR A 114 8.12 -12.70 -14.44
C THR A 114 8.31 -11.86 -13.18
N LEU A 115 8.04 -12.45 -12.02
CA LEU A 115 8.14 -11.79 -10.73
C LEU A 115 9.14 -12.51 -9.83
N ARG A 116 9.94 -11.74 -9.09
CA ARG A 116 10.81 -12.21 -8.01
C ARG A 116 10.60 -11.33 -6.79
N VAL A 117 10.28 -11.94 -5.65
CA VAL A 117 10.12 -11.29 -4.36
C VAL A 117 11.04 -12.00 -3.36
N PRO A 118 12.15 -11.37 -2.91
CA PRO A 118 13.10 -11.98 -1.97
C PRO A 118 12.55 -11.98 -0.52
N GLY A 119 11.28 -12.35 -0.33
CA GLY A 119 10.61 -12.49 0.96
C GLY A 119 10.45 -13.96 1.34
N THR A 120 10.71 -14.29 2.59
CA THR A 120 10.57 -15.66 3.12
C THR A 120 9.27 -15.88 3.89
N ARG A 121 8.53 -14.81 4.16
CA ARG A 121 7.26 -14.82 4.86
C ARG A 121 6.27 -13.86 4.23
N TYR A 122 4.99 -14.16 4.38
CA TYR A 122 3.89 -13.30 4.02
C TYR A 122 2.96 -13.14 5.22
N LEU A 123 2.04 -12.18 5.17
CA LEU A 123 1.03 -11.98 6.20
C LEU A 123 -0.28 -12.63 5.73
N PRO A 124 -0.71 -13.76 6.33
CA PRO A 124 -1.98 -14.37 5.99
C PRO A 124 -3.14 -13.42 6.29
N VAL A 125 -4.20 -13.49 5.49
CA VAL A 125 -5.43 -12.75 5.70
C VAL A 125 -6.65 -13.66 5.72
N ASP A 126 -7.72 -13.24 6.37
CA ASP A 126 -9.03 -13.87 6.29
C ASP A 126 -9.81 -13.44 5.02
N ALA A 127 -11.05 -13.91 4.90
CA ALA A 127 -11.95 -13.56 3.79
C ALA A 127 -12.36 -12.08 3.75
N GLU A 128 -12.13 -11.33 4.84
CA GLU A 128 -12.35 -9.89 4.91
C GLU A 128 -11.06 -9.10 4.58
N ALA A 129 -10.00 -9.81 4.18
CA ALA A 129 -8.66 -9.30 3.89
C ALA A 129 -7.94 -8.68 5.11
N ILE A 130 -8.29 -9.11 6.33
CA ILE A 130 -7.61 -8.69 7.56
C ILE A 130 -6.48 -9.65 7.90
N PRO A 131 -5.28 -9.14 8.23
CA PRO A 131 -4.19 -9.96 8.74
C PRO A 131 -4.59 -10.88 9.89
N VAL A 132 -4.35 -12.18 9.73
CA VAL A 132 -4.57 -13.18 10.77
C VAL A 132 -3.24 -13.70 11.29
N GLY A 133 -3.02 -13.55 12.60
CA GLY A 133 -1.85 -14.09 13.29
C GLY A 133 -0.51 -13.50 12.84
N PRO A 134 0.61 -14.19 13.15
CA PRO A 134 1.95 -13.76 12.77
C PRO A 134 2.26 -14.07 11.29
N PRO A 135 3.29 -13.45 10.70
CA PRO A 135 3.75 -13.79 9.35
C PRO A 135 4.09 -15.29 9.19
N ALA A 136 3.56 -15.91 8.14
CA ALA A 136 3.70 -17.33 7.80
C ALA A 136 4.80 -17.54 6.73
N PRO A 137 5.47 -18.71 6.69
CA PRO A 137 6.48 -19.01 5.68
C PRO A 137 5.87 -19.10 4.27
N VAL A 138 6.63 -18.72 3.24
CA VAL A 138 6.21 -18.86 1.84
C VAL A 138 6.42 -20.27 1.28
N ASP A 139 7.24 -21.10 1.94
CA ASP A 139 7.60 -22.44 1.47
C ASP A 139 6.36 -23.29 1.17
N ALA A 140 6.37 -23.98 0.02
CA ALA A 140 5.26 -24.80 -0.46
C ALA A 140 3.92 -24.06 -0.62
N THR A 141 3.94 -22.73 -0.83
CA THR A 141 2.75 -21.93 -1.17
C THR A 141 2.87 -21.29 -2.56
N PRO A 142 1.76 -20.81 -3.15
CA PRO A 142 1.83 -19.99 -4.37
C PRO A 142 2.60 -18.67 -4.20
N PHE A 143 2.82 -18.24 -2.96
CA PHE A 143 3.57 -17.02 -2.63
C PHE A 143 5.09 -17.22 -2.61
N ASP A 144 5.60 -18.44 -2.85
CA ASP A 144 7.03 -18.67 -3.03
C ASP A 144 7.49 -18.13 -4.38
N LEU A 145 7.92 -16.86 -4.36
CA LEU A 145 8.44 -16.11 -5.50
C LEU A 145 9.89 -15.68 -5.25
N ARG A 146 10.63 -16.37 -4.37
CA ARG A 146 12.03 -16.05 -4.05
C ARG A 146 12.95 -16.15 -5.27
N GLU A 147 12.60 -17.07 -6.16
CA GLU A 147 13.17 -17.22 -7.50
C GLU A 147 12.26 -16.59 -8.56
N ALA A 148 12.89 -16.12 -9.64
CA ALA A 148 12.18 -15.52 -10.76
C ALA A 148 11.16 -16.51 -11.36
N THR A 149 9.88 -16.15 -11.28
CA THR A 149 8.76 -17.03 -11.62
C THR A 149 7.84 -16.35 -12.63
N VAL A 150 7.56 -17.02 -13.74
CA VAL A 150 6.51 -16.60 -14.69
C VAL A 150 5.16 -16.76 -14.00
N LEU A 151 4.34 -15.70 -14.01
CA LEU A 151 3.08 -15.67 -13.24
C LEU A 151 1.98 -16.52 -13.85
N GLY A 152 1.92 -16.68 -15.18
CA GLY A 152 0.83 -17.40 -15.87
C GLY A 152 0.48 -18.77 -15.26
N PRO A 153 1.44 -19.70 -15.09
CA PRO A 153 1.19 -20.99 -14.45
C PRO A 153 0.69 -20.92 -13.01
N ARG A 154 0.91 -19.80 -12.30
CA ARG A 154 0.46 -19.57 -10.91
C ARG A 154 -0.93 -18.93 -10.83
N LEU A 155 -1.45 -18.42 -11.94
CA LEU A 155 -2.75 -17.73 -12.02
C LEU A 155 -3.86 -18.59 -12.65
N THR A 156 -3.63 -19.89 -12.84
CA THR A 156 -4.67 -20.81 -13.32
C THR A 156 -5.78 -20.95 -12.28
N PRO A 157 -7.04 -21.23 -12.66
CA PRO A 157 -8.12 -21.45 -11.70
C PRO A 157 -7.79 -22.51 -10.65
N GLU A 158 -7.12 -23.60 -11.03
CA GLU A 158 -6.67 -24.64 -10.12
C GLU A 158 -5.61 -24.14 -9.12
N ALA A 159 -4.61 -23.38 -9.59
CA ALA A 159 -3.56 -22.84 -8.73
C ALA A 159 -4.10 -21.80 -7.73
N VAL A 160 -5.07 -21.00 -8.17
CA VAL A 160 -5.75 -20.00 -7.35
C VAL A 160 -6.63 -20.68 -6.30
N ALA A 161 -7.43 -21.68 -6.71
CA ALA A 161 -8.29 -22.44 -5.79
C ALA A 161 -7.51 -23.27 -4.75
N ALA A 162 -6.25 -23.63 -5.03
CA ALA A 162 -5.41 -24.43 -4.13
C ALA A 162 -4.99 -23.69 -2.86
N HIS A 163 -5.17 -22.36 -2.77
CA HIS A 163 -4.82 -21.59 -1.58
C HIS A 163 -6.01 -20.73 -1.11
N PRO A 164 -6.46 -20.85 0.16
CA PRO A 164 -7.66 -20.17 0.65
C PRO A 164 -7.68 -18.65 0.48
N GLN A 165 -6.51 -18.00 0.45
CA GLN A 165 -6.39 -16.55 0.26
C GLN A 165 -6.37 -16.09 -1.20
N LEU A 166 -6.22 -17.02 -2.14
CA LEU A 166 -6.27 -16.72 -3.56
C LEU A 166 -7.65 -17.07 -4.15
N ALA A 167 -8.33 -18.05 -3.56
CA ALA A 167 -9.66 -18.52 -3.95
C ALA A 167 -10.78 -17.48 -3.78
#